data_AF-A0AAW8RZQ1-F1
#
_entry.id   AF-A0AAW8RZQ1-F1
#
_cell.length_a   1.000
_cell.length_b   1.000
_cell.length_c   1.000
_cell.angle_alpha   90.00
_cell.angle_beta   90.00
_cell.angle_gamma   90.00
#
_symmetry.space_group_name_H-M   'P 1'
#
loop_
_entity.id
_entity.type
_entity.pdbx_description
1 polymer ?
#
loop_
_entity_poly.entity_id
_entity_poly.type
_entity_poly.pdbx_seq_one_letter_code
_entity_poly.pdbx_strand_id
1 'polypeptide(L)' 'MITADALYQAFKANEQTANKQYLDKAVAVSGEVVSVTINQDGKTVADFKTSDSFVVINCTFKEKPGDLKVG' A
#
# COMPACT_ATOMS: atom_id res chain seq x y z
N MET A 1 12.07 0.44 1.19
CA MET A 1 10.85 1.00 1.80
C MET A 1 10.44 2.22 1.01
N ILE A 2 9.15 2.42 0.72
CA ILE A 2 8.61 3.55 -0.07
C ILE A 2 7.37 4.09 0.63
N THR A 3 7.07 5.38 0.48
CA THR A 3 5.80 5.92 1.00
C THR A 3 4.64 5.54 0.08
N ALA A 4 3.43 5.44 0.64
CA ALA A 4 2.22 5.20 -0.17
C ALA A 4 2.05 6.26 -1.27
N ASP A 5 2.31 7.53 -0.94
CA ASP A 5 2.26 8.62 -1.90
C ASP A 5 3.33 8.50 -3.00
N ALA A 6 4.58 8.20 -2.66
CA ALA A 6 5.63 8.04 -3.65
C ALA A 6 5.39 6.86 -4.59
N LEU A 7 4.79 5.76 -4.08
CA LEU A 7 4.39 4.64 -4.91
C LEU A 7 3.30 5.04 -5.92
N TYR A 8 2.28 5.77 -5.48
CA TYR A 8 1.24 6.31 -6.35
C TYR A 8 1.81 7.28 -7.41
N GLN A 9 2.64 8.24 -7.00
CA GLN A 9 3.24 9.21 -7.92
C GLN A 9 4.15 8.53 -8.96
N ALA A 10 4.92 7.50 -8.55
CA ALA A 10 5.74 6.74 -9.49
C ALA A 10 4.90 6.04 -10.56
N PHE A 11 3.80 5.40 -10.16
CA PHE A 11 2.86 4.75 -11.08
C PHE A 11 2.20 5.77 -12.03
N LYS A 12 1.71 6.90 -11.48
CA LYS A 12 1.07 7.97 -12.25
C LYS A 12 2.01 8.63 -13.26
N ALA A 13 3.27 8.84 -12.88
CA ALA A 13 4.26 9.48 -13.73
C ALA A 13 4.71 8.56 -14.88
N ASN A 14 4.92 7.27 -14.60
CA ASN A 14 5.28 6.28 -15.62
C ASN A 14 5.01 4.85 -15.14
N GLU A 15 3.84 4.31 -15.51
CA GLU A 15 3.42 2.97 -15.14
C GLU A 15 4.44 1.89 -15.54
N GLN A 16 5.01 1.94 -16.75
CA GLN A 16 5.96 0.93 -17.22
C GLN A 16 7.22 0.87 -16.35
N THR A 17 7.70 2.02 -15.89
CA THR A 17 8.88 2.11 -15.03
C THR A 17 8.56 1.67 -13.62
N ALA A 18 7.41 2.09 -13.08
CA ALA A 18 6.94 1.66 -11.76
C ALA A 18 6.74 0.14 -11.72
N ASN A 19 6.12 -0.45 -12.74
CA ASN A 19 5.90 -1.89 -12.81
C ASN A 19 7.23 -2.66 -12.83
N LYS A 20 8.24 -2.23 -13.60
CA LYS A 20 9.58 -2.84 -13.57
C LYS A 20 10.22 -2.77 -12.17
N GLN A 21 9.95 -1.71 -11.42
CA GLN A 21 10.52 -1.49 -10.10
C GLN A 21 9.79 -2.26 -9.00
N TYR A 22 8.46 -2.33 -9.02
CA TYR A 22 7.66 -2.75 -7.86
C TYR A 22 6.70 -3.92 -8.11
N LEU A 23 6.28 -4.18 -9.36
CA LEU A 23 5.36 -5.27 -9.66
C LEU A 23 6.00 -6.61 -9.31
N ASP A 24 5.19 -7.54 -8.77
CA ASP A 24 5.60 -8.88 -8.32
C ASP A 24 6.69 -8.92 -7.23
N LYS A 25 6.95 -7.79 -6.56
CA LYS A 25 7.92 -7.69 -5.47
C LYS A 25 7.23 -7.42 -4.15
N ALA A 26 7.78 -7.97 -3.07
CA ALA A 26 7.41 -7.57 -1.72
C ALA A 26 8.04 -6.21 -1.42
N VAL A 27 7.22 -5.18 -1.23
CA VAL A 27 7.67 -3.82 -0.94
C VAL A 27 7.16 -3.40 0.43
N ALA A 28 8.05 -2.92 1.29
CA ALA A 28 7.67 -2.27 2.54
C ALA A 28 7.14 -0.87 2.26
N VAL A 29 5.89 -0.61 2.65
CA VAL A 29 5.21 0.68 2.49
C VAL A 29 5.09 1.38 3.85
N SER A 30 5.29 2.69 3.86
CA SER A 30 5.05 3.56 5.03
C SER A 30 4.03 4.64 4.70
N GLY A 31 3.20 5.03 5.67
CA GLY A 31 2.23 6.10 5.50
C GLY A 31 1.15 6.08 6.59
N GLU A 32 0.21 7.02 6.50
CA GLU A 32 -0.99 7.06 7.35
C GLU A 32 -1.96 5.95 6.93
N VAL A 33 -2.29 5.06 7.87
CA VAL A 33 -3.28 4.00 7.65
C VAL A 33 -4.67 4.58 7.88
N VAL A 34 -5.55 4.42 6.89
CA VAL A 34 -6.94 4.91 6.96
C VAL A 34 -7.96 3.80 7.17
N SER A 35 -7.58 2.56 6.91
CA SER A 35 -8.41 1.38 7.12
C SER A 35 -7.57 0.15 7.37
N VAL A 36 -8.05 -0.74 8.25
CA VAL A 36 -7.50 -2.09 8.46
C VAL A 36 -8.67 -3.07 8.44
N THR A 37 -8.63 -4.03 7.53
CA THR A 37 -9.66 -5.06 7.36
C THR A 37 -9.04 -6.45 7.25
N ILE A 38 -9.89 -7.48 7.31
CA ILE A 38 -9.52 -8.86 6.98
C ILE A 38 -10.25 -9.22 5.68
N ASN A 39 -9.53 -9.65 4.65
CA ASN A 39 -10.15 -10.06 3.38
C ASN A 39 -10.76 -11.49 3.48
N GLN A 40 -11.37 -11.95 2.39
CA GLN A 40 -12.03 -13.27 2.32
C GLN A 40 -11.06 -14.45 2.52
N ASP A 41 -9.77 -14.25 2.27
CA ASP A 41 -8.71 -15.24 2.49
C ASP A 41 -8.14 -15.21 3.93
N GLY A 42 -8.74 -14.41 4.82
CA GLY A 42 -8.27 -14.25 6.20
C GLY A 42 -6.98 -13.44 6.33
N LYS A 43 -6.58 -12.69 5.30
CA LYS A 43 -5.37 -11.84 5.31
C LYS A 43 -5.69 -10.44 5.79
N THR A 44 -4.77 -9.87 6.58
CA THR A 44 -4.85 -8.46 6.96
C THR A 44 -4.57 -7.58 5.75
N VAL A 45 -5.46 -6.62 5.54
CA VAL A 45 -5.36 -5.61 4.50
C VAL A 45 -5.37 -4.24 5.16
N ALA A 46 -4.39 -3.40 4.83
CA ALA A 46 -4.36 -2.00 5.26
C ALA A 46 -4.41 -1.08 4.05
N ASP A 47 -5.26 -0.05 4.12
CA ASP A 47 -5.28 1.03 3.14
C ASP A 47 -4.47 2.20 3.67
N PHE A 48 -3.53 2.67 2.86
CA PHE A 48 -2.70 3.84 3.16
C PHE A 48 -3.16 5.04 2.35
N LYS A 49 -3.24 6.18 3.01
CA LYS A 49 -3.58 7.47 2.39
C LYS A 49 -2.52 7.89 1.37
N THR A 50 -2.96 8.55 0.31
CA THR A 50 -2.08 9.28 -0.63
C THR A 50 -2.43 10.77 -0.61
N SER A 51 -1.67 11.59 -1.34
CA SER A 51 -1.99 13.01 -1.55
C SER A 51 -3.28 13.22 -2.34
N ASP A 52 -3.73 12.23 -3.11
CA ASP A 52 -5.02 12.25 -3.79
C ASP A 52 -6.10 11.64 -2.88
N SER A 53 -7.08 12.46 -2.50
CA SER A 53 -8.15 12.05 -1.56
C SER A 53 -9.02 10.90 -2.07
N PHE A 54 -8.96 10.59 -3.36
CA PHE A 54 -9.72 9.51 -3.99
C PHE A 54 -8.89 8.24 -4.20
N VAL A 55 -7.61 8.25 -3.85
CA VAL A 55 -6.69 7.12 -4.06
C VAL A 55 -6.08 6.66 -2.74
N VAL A 56 -6.16 5.35 -2.50
CA VAL A 56 -5.46 4.67 -1.42
C VAL A 56 -4.52 3.61 -1.99
N ILE A 57 -3.43 3.32 -1.27
CA ILE A 57 -2.62 2.14 -1.53
C ILE A 57 -3.13 0.99 -0.67
N ASN A 58 -3.73 -0.01 -1.32
CA ASN A 58 -4.19 -1.22 -0.67
C ASN A 58 -3.02 -2.20 -0.49
N CYS A 59 -2.70 -2.55 0.76
CA CYS A 59 -1.63 -3.48 1.09
C CYS A 59 -2.21 -4.73 1.76
N THR A 60 -2.18 -5.86 1.05
CA THR A 60 -2.46 -7.18 1.64
C THR A 60 -1.19 -7.78 2.20
N PHE A 61 -1.16 -8.04 3.51
CA PHE A 61 0.02 -8.60 4.17
C PHE A 61 0.09 -10.12 4.00
N LYS A 62 1.28 -10.62 3.66
CA LYS A 62 1.54 -12.07 3.57
C LYS A 62 1.49 -12.75 4.94
N GLU A 63 2.00 -12.05 5.95
CA GLU A 63 2.08 -12.45 7.36
C GLU A 63 1.29 -11.48 8.23
N LYS A 64 0.88 -11.89 9.45
CA LYS A 64 0.10 -11.04 10.35
C LYS A 64 0.94 -9.82 10.78
N PRO A 65 0.53 -8.58 10.42
CA PRO A 65 1.34 -7.40 10.66
C PRO A 65 1.10 -6.81 12.05
N GLY A 66 1.52 -7.52 13.11
CA GLY A 66 1.44 -7.05 14.50
C GLY A 66 0.12 -6.31 14.83
N ASP A 67 0.25 -5.23 15.61
CA ASP A 67 -0.85 -4.29 15.86
C ASP A 67 -0.71 -3.07 14.93
N LEU A 68 -1.48 -3.06 13.84
CA LEU A 68 -1.69 -1.87 13.01
C LEU A 68 -2.81 -1.01 13.58
N LYS A 69 -2.62 0.32 13.58
CA LYS A 69 -3.63 1.29 14.02
C LYS A 69 -3.92 2.27 12.90
N VAL A 70 -5.18 2.67 12.81
CA VAL A 70 -5.61 3.80 11.99
C VAL A 70 -5.18 5.10 12.68
N GLY A 71 -4.68 6.07 11.90
CA GLY A 71 -4.18 7.36 12.39
C GLY A 71 -2.67 7.42 12.50
#